data_AF-A0AA36NIM7-F1
#
_entry.id   AF-A0AA36NIM7-F1
#
_cell.length_a   1.000
_cell.length_b   1.000
_cell.length_c   1.000
_cell.angle_alpha   90.00
_cell.angle_beta   90.00
_cell.angle_gamma   90.00
#
_symmetry.space_group_name_H-M   'P 1'
#
loop_
_entity.id
_entity.type
_entity.pdbx_description
1 polymer ?
#
loop_
_entity_poly.entity_id
_entity_poly.type
_entity_poly.pdbx_seq_one_letter_code
_entity_poly.pdbx_strand_id
1 'polypeptide(L)'
;MSHANGLPASALGRAWATCRHARWPAPRAPKAAKRAASRAARAQRKAEACLQEARQAQQRSDFQHAAQKFEDAALVLQGAPGPSAAVCAAWADCAVCRLELQAPFEALVACEHGLRGPAGPEHWRCGMVSALALETLGLLSIAEERLGSAARLAREDREGMQAALEGLRRVRARSAQLAAGEPQALMEEIQRMGALLGDEEAGYWISCVGERSRSAEGQAELVQKGFLEEAHQCPAKPAEVARRASLVALRYRVNKKLQRCLSAAGLLLGVADQCVLPKAIRHPGATDLAGEETLAELKSRRLAVVDGAFPAEAVAQVQKELHALRSSKLLQNDTNDVCNPLQEAKYLPFAGGAAAMEFREKCPITVQVMQKLAGLAAILEDELGLSLAVPQSAMAACYPPKASYKMHLDSYFLQGCPDDIPRKVTVLLYCNHGWSSAVGGELRVWEPFDQGRGCGRKIEPLAGRMVVFMSEEIWHEVLESHGDRYALTLWIHDRQRAM
;
A
#
# COMPACT_ATOMS: atom_id res chain seq x y z
N MET A 1 60.91 -4.75 -30.35
CA MET A 1 60.66 -3.61 -31.26
C MET A 1 60.12 -4.15 -32.58
N SER A 2 59.12 -3.45 -33.12
CA SER A 2 58.31 -3.66 -34.35
C SER A 2 59.10 -4.06 -35.61
N HIS A 3 58.58 -4.61 -36.72
CA HIS A 3 57.29 -4.48 -37.44
C HIS A 3 57.04 -5.70 -38.35
N ALA A 4 55.81 -5.79 -38.86
CA ALA A 4 55.24 -6.78 -39.78
C ALA A 4 55.84 -6.80 -41.21
N ASN A 5 55.68 -7.93 -41.91
CA ASN A 5 55.03 -8.01 -43.23
C ASN A 5 54.87 -9.48 -43.66
N GLY A 6 53.69 -9.80 -44.18
CA GLY A 6 53.24 -11.17 -44.49
C GLY A 6 53.71 -11.74 -45.81
N LEU A 7 53.22 -12.96 -46.11
CA LEU A 7 53.05 -13.69 -47.38
C LEU A 7 52.73 -15.18 -47.04
N PRO A 8 52.24 -16.04 -47.95
CA PRO A 8 51.51 -15.80 -49.20
C PRO A 8 50.27 -16.71 -49.39
N ALA A 9 49.50 -16.35 -50.41
CA ALA A 9 48.37 -17.08 -50.99
C ALA A 9 48.82 -18.30 -51.83
N SER A 10 48.34 -19.51 -51.48
CA SER A 10 48.34 -20.67 -52.40
C SER A 10 47.46 -21.85 -51.94
N ALA A 11 46.23 -21.57 -51.46
CA ALA A 11 45.21 -22.61 -51.28
C ALA A 11 43.92 -22.34 -52.09
N LEU A 12 44.03 -21.59 -53.19
CA LEU A 12 42.94 -21.32 -54.12
C LEU A 12 43.37 -21.73 -55.53
N GLY A 13 42.92 -22.91 -55.95
CA GLY A 13 43.15 -23.37 -57.31
C GLY A 13 42.90 -24.86 -57.48
N ARG A 14 41.65 -25.28 -57.41
CA ARG A 14 41.11 -26.30 -58.33
C ARG A 14 39.58 -26.37 -58.22
N ALA A 15 38.95 -26.32 -59.40
CA ALA A 15 37.55 -26.65 -59.70
C ALA A 15 36.49 -25.56 -59.45
N TRP A 16 36.56 -24.46 -60.22
CA TRP A 16 35.36 -23.86 -60.80
C TRP A 16 35.18 -24.39 -62.22
N ALA A 17 34.33 -25.39 -62.40
CA ALA A 17 33.53 -25.63 -63.61
C ALA A 17 32.82 -26.97 -63.48
N THR A 18 31.57 -26.95 -63.02
CA THR A 18 30.46 -27.79 -63.54
C THR A 18 29.21 -27.55 -62.70
N CYS A 19 28.06 -27.67 -63.36
CA CYS A 19 26.70 -27.55 -62.81
C CYS A 19 26.15 -26.13 -62.65
N ARG A 20 25.87 -25.52 -63.81
CA ARG A 20 24.60 -24.81 -64.01
C ARG A 20 23.44 -25.78 -63.68
N HIS A 21 22.44 -25.27 -62.96
CA HIS A 21 21.17 -25.90 -62.55
C HIS A 21 21.17 -26.67 -61.21
N ALA A 22 21.10 -25.93 -60.11
CA ALA A 22 20.28 -26.33 -58.97
C ALA A 22 19.63 -25.08 -58.35
N ARG A 23 18.30 -24.97 -58.43
CA ARG A 23 17.53 -24.00 -57.65
C ARG A 23 17.76 -24.32 -56.18
N TRP A 24 18.35 -23.40 -55.42
CA TRP A 24 18.35 -23.49 -53.95
C TRP A 24 16.90 -23.31 -53.47
N PRO A 25 16.36 -24.20 -52.62
CA PRO A 25 15.04 -24.00 -52.05
C PRO A 25 15.09 -22.78 -51.12
N ALA A 26 14.10 -21.89 -51.24
CA ALA A 26 13.91 -20.79 -50.31
C ALA A 26 13.95 -21.30 -48.85
N PRO A 27 14.54 -20.55 -47.91
CA PRO A 27 14.66 -20.99 -46.53
C PRO A 27 13.27 -21.31 -45.98
N ARG A 28 13.01 -22.59 -45.71
CA ARG A 28 11.77 -23.03 -45.07
C ARG A 28 11.73 -22.39 -43.68
N ALA A 29 10.76 -21.50 -43.45
CA ALA A 29 10.48 -20.96 -42.13
C ALA A 29 10.44 -22.13 -41.10
N PRO A 30 11.14 -22.01 -39.96
CA PRO A 30 11.39 -23.14 -39.08
C PRO A 30 10.07 -23.66 -38.51
N LYS A 31 9.85 -24.98 -38.59
CA LYS A 31 8.64 -25.68 -38.09
C LYS A 31 8.27 -25.32 -36.64
N ALA A 32 9.22 -24.82 -35.84
CA ALA A 32 9.01 -24.31 -34.49
C ALA A 32 8.11 -23.07 -34.44
N ALA A 33 8.27 -22.11 -35.37
CA ALA A 33 7.45 -20.91 -35.43
C ALA A 33 5.97 -21.24 -35.77
N LYS A 34 5.76 -22.19 -36.70
CA LYS A 34 4.40 -22.69 -37.02
C LYS A 34 3.76 -23.42 -35.84
N ARG A 35 4.53 -24.18 -35.06
CA ARG A 35 4.04 -24.85 -33.84
C ARG A 35 3.70 -23.84 -32.74
N ALA A 36 4.51 -22.81 -32.52
CA ALA A 36 4.22 -21.73 -31.58
C ALA A 36 2.95 -20.95 -31.96
N ALA A 37 2.81 -20.58 -33.24
CA ALA A 37 1.61 -19.94 -33.77
C ALA A 37 0.36 -20.84 -33.63
N SER A 38 0.49 -22.16 -33.84
CA SER A 38 -0.63 -23.09 -33.64
C SER A 38 -1.05 -23.25 -32.17
N ARG A 39 -0.10 -23.14 -31.24
CA ARG A 39 -0.38 -23.17 -29.79
C ARG A 39 -1.05 -21.87 -29.34
N ALA A 40 -0.57 -20.73 -29.79
CA ALA A 40 -1.20 -19.43 -29.59
C ALA A 40 -2.66 -19.41 -30.09
N ALA A 41 -2.89 -19.86 -31.32
CA ALA A 41 -4.23 -19.94 -31.90
C ALA A 41 -5.15 -20.95 -31.19
N ARG A 42 -4.60 -21.97 -30.53
CA ARG A 42 -5.38 -22.92 -29.71
C ARG A 42 -5.70 -22.35 -28.33
N ALA A 43 -4.76 -21.63 -27.72
CA ALA A 43 -4.98 -20.91 -26.46
C ALA A 43 -6.04 -19.81 -26.64
N GLN A 44 -5.96 -19.05 -27.74
CA GLN A 44 -6.92 -18.01 -28.08
C GLN A 44 -8.34 -18.59 -28.27
N ARG A 45 -8.51 -19.66 -29.06
CA ARG A 45 -9.82 -20.32 -29.22
C ARG A 45 -10.39 -20.88 -27.92
N LYS A 46 -9.54 -21.41 -27.05
CA LYS A 46 -9.96 -21.90 -25.73
C LYS A 46 -10.47 -20.72 -24.88
N ALA A 47 -9.75 -19.60 -24.89
CA ALA A 47 -10.15 -18.41 -24.16
C ALA A 47 -11.44 -17.79 -24.72
N GLU A 48 -11.59 -17.69 -26.04
CA GLU A 48 -12.83 -17.20 -26.69
C GLU A 48 -14.05 -18.05 -26.31
N ALA A 49 -13.89 -19.39 -26.26
CA ALA A 49 -14.94 -20.29 -25.77
C ALA A 49 -15.26 -20.07 -24.28
N CYS A 50 -14.24 -19.92 -23.42
CA CYS A 50 -14.43 -19.60 -22.00
C CYS A 50 -15.15 -18.26 -21.81
N LEU A 51 -14.81 -17.23 -22.60
CA LEU A 51 -15.47 -15.92 -22.57
C LEU A 51 -16.93 -16.00 -23.00
N GLN A 52 -17.24 -16.78 -24.03
CA GLN A 52 -18.61 -17.00 -24.48
C GLN A 52 -19.44 -17.73 -23.42
N GLU A 53 -18.87 -18.77 -22.79
CA GLU A 53 -19.51 -19.47 -21.68
C GLU A 53 -19.71 -18.57 -20.46
N ALA A 54 -18.73 -17.71 -20.13
CA ALA A 54 -18.81 -16.79 -18.99
C ALA A 54 -19.92 -15.76 -19.18
N ARG A 55 -20.06 -15.19 -20.39
CA ARG A 55 -21.17 -14.27 -20.73
C ARG A 55 -22.54 -14.94 -20.66
N GLN A 56 -22.62 -16.21 -21.07
CA GLN A 56 -23.85 -16.99 -20.90
C GLN A 56 -24.13 -17.32 -19.43
N ALA A 57 -23.11 -17.57 -18.61
CA ALA A 57 -23.26 -17.80 -17.17
C ALA A 57 -23.75 -16.55 -16.43
N GLN A 58 -23.25 -15.37 -16.81
CA GLN A 58 -23.75 -14.08 -16.32
C GLN A 58 -25.25 -13.89 -16.62
N GLN A 59 -25.68 -14.23 -17.85
CA GLN A 59 -27.10 -14.23 -18.21
C GLN A 59 -27.93 -15.31 -17.48
N ARG A 60 -27.29 -16.37 -16.97
CA ARG A 60 -27.88 -17.48 -16.21
C ARG A 60 -27.81 -17.30 -14.69
N SER A 61 -27.42 -16.12 -14.20
CA SER A 61 -27.47 -15.68 -12.80
C SER A 61 -26.48 -16.29 -11.78
N ASP A 62 -25.38 -16.91 -12.21
CA ASP A 62 -24.26 -17.29 -11.32
C ASP A 62 -23.02 -16.41 -11.55
N PHE A 63 -22.94 -15.30 -10.82
CA PHE A 63 -21.87 -14.30 -10.97
C PHE A 63 -20.52 -14.76 -10.43
N GLN A 64 -20.48 -15.62 -9.40
CA GLN A 64 -19.23 -16.08 -8.82
C GLN A 64 -18.51 -17.03 -9.77
N HIS A 65 -19.26 -17.96 -10.36
CA HIS A 65 -18.72 -18.84 -11.39
C HIS A 65 -18.33 -18.07 -12.66
N ALA A 66 -19.14 -17.07 -13.07
CA ALA A 66 -18.82 -16.23 -14.22
C ALA A 66 -17.52 -15.42 -14.01
N ALA A 67 -17.34 -14.80 -12.83
CA ALA A 67 -16.14 -14.06 -12.49
C ALA A 67 -14.89 -14.94 -12.59
N GLN A 68 -14.93 -16.15 -12.01
CA GLN A 68 -13.81 -17.09 -12.07
C GLN A 68 -13.47 -17.48 -13.52
N LYS A 69 -14.49 -17.73 -14.36
CA LYS A 69 -14.25 -18.04 -15.78
C LYS A 69 -13.62 -16.89 -16.55
N PHE A 70 -14.01 -15.65 -16.28
CA PHE A 70 -13.39 -14.48 -16.92
C PHE A 70 -11.92 -14.33 -16.53
N GLU A 71 -11.61 -14.53 -15.25
CA GLU A 71 -10.26 -14.52 -14.72
C GLU A 71 -9.37 -15.62 -15.34
N ASP A 72 -9.86 -16.86 -15.38
CA ASP A 72 -9.18 -17.99 -16.02
C ASP A 72 -8.91 -17.72 -17.51
N ALA A 73 -9.90 -17.16 -18.22
CA ALA A 73 -9.76 -16.82 -19.64
C ALA A 73 -8.72 -15.71 -19.85
N ALA A 74 -8.72 -14.69 -18.99
CA ALA A 74 -7.79 -13.58 -19.07
C ALA A 74 -6.35 -14.03 -18.83
N LEU A 75 -6.11 -14.91 -17.86
CA LEU A 75 -4.79 -15.50 -17.60
C LEU A 75 -4.27 -16.32 -18.80
N VAL A 76 -5.14 -17.09 -19.46
CA VAL A 76 -4.79 -17.82 -20.68
C VAL A 76 -4.43 -16.86 -21.82
N LEU A 77 -5.18 -15.77 -21.98
CA LEU A 77 -4.94 -14.77 -23.02
C LEU A 77 -3.66 -13.95 -22.79
N GLN A 78 -3.30 -13.65 -21.53
CA GLN A 78 -2.04 -12.98 -21.19
C GLN A 78 -0.80 -13.79 -21.62
N GLY A 79 -0.90 -15.12 -21.63
CA GLY A 79 0.16 -16.01 -22.12
C GLY A 79 0.25 -16.14 -23.65
N ALA A 80 -0.69 -15.54 -24.40
CA ALA A 80 -0.71 -15.59 -25.86
C ALA A 80 0.08 -14.41 -26.49
N PRO A 81 0.80 -14.62 -27.60
CA PRO A 81 1.54 -13.55 -28.26
C PRO A 81 0.60 -12.54 -28.94
N GLY A 82 0.67 -11.27 -28.50
CA GLY A 82 0.02 -10.11 -29.13
C GLY A 82 -0.74 -9.23 -28.11
N PRO A 83 -0.87 -7.91 -28.34
CA PRO A 83 -1.71 -7.06 -27.51
C PRO A 83 -3.17 -7.45 -27.75
N SER A 84 -3.88 -7.82 -26.69
CA SER A 84 -5.23 -8.38 -26.82
C SER A 84 -6.24 -7.48 -26.11
N ALA A 85 -7.01 -6.72 -26.89
CA ALA A 85 -8.22 -6.06 -26.42
C ALA A 85 -9.16 -7.03 -25.68
N ALA A 86 -9.08 -8.34 -25.99
CA ALA A 86 -9.83 -9.38 -25.30
C ALA A 86 -9.36 -9.62 -23.85
N VAL A 87 -8.09 -9.36 -23.50
CA VAL A 87 -7.62 -9.41 -22.10
C VAL A 87 -8.30 -8.30 -21.29
N CYS A 88 -8.29 -7.08 -21.82
CA CYS A 88 -8.93 -5.92 -21.18
C CYS A 88 -10.44 -6.14 -21.01
N ALA A 89 -11.12 -6.60 -22.07
CA ALA A 89 -12.54 -6.92 -22.03
C ALA A 89 -12.88 -8.03 -21.04
N ALA A 90 -12.07 -9.10 -20.96
CA ALA A 90 -12.28 -10.19 -20.00
C ALA A 90 -12.19 -9.70 -18.55
N TRP A 91 -11.19 -8.87 -18.25
CA TRP A 91 -11.03 -8.29 -16.92
C TRP A 91 -12.13 -7.25 -16.58
N ALA A 92 -12.61 -6.49 -17.56
CA ALA A 92 -13.78 -5.62 -17.38
C ALA A 92 -15.03 -6.44 -17.04
N ASP A 93 -15.28 -7.53 -17.79
CA ASP A 93 -16.43 -8.40 -17.55
C ASP A 93 -16.32 -9.09 -16.17
N CYS A 94 -15.11 -9.52 -15.76
CA CYS A 94 -14.85 -10.02 -14.40
C CYS A 94 -15.19 -8.97 -13.32
N ALA A 95 -14.73 -7.74 -13.51
CA ALA A 95 -15.00 -6.65 -12.57
C ALA A 95 -16.50 -6.35 -12.43
N VAL A 96 -17.27 -6.43 -13.53
CA VAL A 96 -18.73 -6.31 -13.48
C VAL A 96 -19.35 -7.40 -12.61
N CYS A 97 -18.95 -8.67 -12.79
CA CYS A 97 -19.44 -9.76 -11.95
C CYS A 97 -19.11 -9.56 -10.47
N ARG A 98 -17.91 -9.03 -10.16
CA ARG A 98 -17.53 -8.71 -8.77
C ARG A 98 -18.40 -7.59 -8.18
N LEU A 99 -18.78 -6.58 -8.95
CA LEU A 99 -19.70 -5.54 -8.48
C LEU A 99 -21.11 -6.08 -8.20
N GLU A 100 -21.63 -6.97 -9.04
CA GLU A 100 -22.92 -7.64 -8.81
C GLU A 100 -22.92 -8.49 -7.52
N LEU A 101 -21.76 -9.04 -7.15
CA LEU A 101 -21.55 -9.75 -5.89
C LEU A 101 -21.30 -8.82 -4.69
N GLN A 102 -21.45 -7.50 -4.84
CA GLN A 102 -21.13 -6.50 -3.83
C GLN A 102 -19.66 -6.58 -3.35
N ALA A 103 -18.74 -6.93 -4.26
CA ALA A 103 -17.30 -7.05 -4.02
C ALA A 103 -16.51 -5.94 -4.76
N PRO A 104 -16.64 -4.66 -4.35
CA PRO A 104 -16.07 -3.52 -5.07
C PRO A 104 -14.55 -3.45 -5.03
N PHE A 105 -13.90 -4.02 -4.00
CA PHE A 105 -12.43 -4.05 -3.93
C PHE A 105 -11.84 -5.01 -4.95
N GLU A 106 -12.46 -6.18 -5.09
CA GLU A 106 -12.13 -7.23 -6.06
C GLU A 106 -12.41 -6.77 -7.49
N ALA A 107 -13.49 -6.00 -7.68
CA ALA A 107 -13.78 -5.35 -8.96
C ALA A 107 -12.67 -4.37 -9.38
N LEU A 108 -12.13 -3.58 -8.43
CA LEU A 108 -11.02 -2.67 -8.70
C LEU A 108 -9.75 -3.43 -9.08
N VAL A 109 -9.41 -4.48 -8.34
CA VAL A 109 -8.28 -5.35 -8.66
C VAL A 109 -8.40 -5.88 -10.09
N ALA A 110 -9.55 -6.42 -10.46
CA ALA A 110 -9.81 -6.90 -11.82
C ALA A 110 -9.65 -5.79 -12.88
N CYS A 111 -10.20 -4.59 -12.63
CA CYS A 111 -10.05 -3.45 -13.55
C CYS A 111 -8.58 -3.07 -13.77
N GLU A 112 -7.78 -2.98 -12.70
CA GLU A 112 -6.37 -2.63 -12.80
C GLU A 112 -5.57 -3.69 -13.56
N HIS A 113 -5.90 -4.99 -13.41
CA HIS A 113 -5.33 -6.03 -14.28
C HIS A 113 -5.68 -5.83 -15.76
N GLY A 114 -6.91 -5.42 -16.07
CA GLY A 114 -7.34 -5.09 -17.43
C GLY A 114 -6.67 -3.85 -18.02
N LEU A 115 -6.23 -2.91 -17.16
CA LEU A 115 -5.48 -1.71 -17.55
C LEU A 115 -3.97 -1.96 -17.71
N ARG A 116 -3.46 -3.16 -17.37
CA ARG A 116 -2.06 -3.52 -17.59
C ARG A 116 -1.79 -3.84 -19.06
N GLY A 117 -1.35 -2.83 -19.81
CA GLY A 117 -0.91 -3.00 -21.20
C GLY A 117 -0.88 -1.68 -21.96
N PRO A 118 -0.43 -1.68 -23.23
CA PRO A 118 -0.54 -0.51 -24.09
C PRO A 118 -2.01 -0.16 -24.31
N ALA A 119 -2.35 1.13 -24.18
CA ALA A 119 -3.71 1.62 -24.34
C ALA A 119 -4.31 1.25 -25.71
N GLY A 120 -5.31 0.39 -25.69
CA GLY A 120 -6.21 0.01 -26.78
C GLY A 120 -7.68 0.39 -26.52
N PRO A 121 -8.57 0.13 -27.50
CA PRO A 121 -9.92 0.68 -27.56
C PRO A 121 -10.86 0.22 -26.43
N GLU A 122 -10.61 -0.92 -25.79
CA GLU A 122 -11.48 -1.43 -24.71
C GLU A 122 -11.16 -0.87 -23.30
N HIS A 123 -10.06 -0.13 -23.12
CA HIS A 123 -9.65 0.32 -21.78
C HIS A 123 -10.64 1.27 -21.12
N TRP A 124 -11.44 1.99 -21.89
CA TRP A 124 -12.47 2.85 -21.32
C TRP A 124 -13.48 2.04 -20.49
N ARG A 125 -13.74 0.77 -20.84
CA ARG A 125 -14.65 -0.11 -20.08
C ARG A 125 -14.10 -0.45 -18.70
N CYS A 126 -12.83 -0.85 -18.60
CA CYS A 126 -12.17 -1.01 -17.29
C CYS A 126 -12.15 0.31 -16.51
N GLY A 127 -11.91 1.44 -17.18
CA GLY A 127 -11.97 2.76 -16.55
C GLY A 127 -13.36 3.11 -15.99
N MET A 128 -14.42 2.75 -16.72
CA MET A 128 -15.81 2.96 -16.29
C MET A 128 -16.19 2.09 -15.11
N VAL A 129 -15.88 0.79 -15.17
CA VAL A 129 -16.20 -0.15 -14.09
C VAL A 129 -15.35 0.16 -12.85
N SER A 130 -14.09 0.56 -13.02
CA SER A 130 -13.22 1.06 -11.95
C SER A 130 -13.83 2.29 -11.28
N ALA A 131 -14.32 3.26 -12.06
CA ALA A 131 -14.96 4.43 -11.50
C ALA A 131 -16.23 4.09 -10.70
N LEU A 132 -17.05 3.15 -11.18
CA LEU A 132 -18.24 2.70 -10.47
C LEU A 132 -17.88 2.02 -9.15
N ALA A 133 -16.84 1.17 -9.15
CA ALA A 133 -16.34 0.55 -7.92
C ALA A 133 -15.80 1.59 -6.92
N LEU A 134 -15.04 2.60 -7.40
CA LEU A 134 -14.55 3.70 -6.56
C LEU A 134 -15.70 4.56 -6.00
N GLU A 135 -16.75 4.77 -6.77
CA GLU A 135 -17.97 5.44 -6.33
C GLU A 135 -18.68 4.64 -5.23
N THR A 136 -18.85 3.32 -5.41
CA THR A 136 -19.37 2.41 -4.37
C THR A 136 -18.54 2.45 -3.09
N LEU A 137 -17.23 2.68 -3.20
CA LEU A 137 -16.31 2.87 -2.08
C LEU A 137 -16.31 4.31 -1.50
N GLY A 138 -16.92 5.28 -2.16
CA GLY A 138 -16.96 6.70 -1.74
C GLY A 138 -15.68 7.48 -2.04
N LEU A 139 -14.83 6.93 -2.92
CA LEU A 139 -13.59 7.54 -3.38
C LEU A 139 -13.86 8.45 -4.59
N LEU A 140 -14.76 9.42 -4.39
CA LEU A 140 -15.36 10.20 -5.47
C LEU A 140 -14.36 11.02 -6.29
N SER A 141 -13.32 11.58 -5.66
CA SER A 141 -12.27 12.32 -6.39
C SER A 141 -11.53 11.42 -7.38
N ILE A 142 -11.22 10.19 -6.97
CA ILE A 142 -10.50 9.22 -7.82
C ILE A 142 -11.47 8.68 -8.89
N ALA A 143 -12.73 8.43 -8.53
CA ALA A 143 -13.77 8.05 -9.48
C ALA A 143 -13.92 9.10 -10.60
N GLU A 144 -13.91 10.39 -10.25
CA GLU A 144 -13.95 11.49 -11.23
C GLU A 144 -12.76 11.46 -12.20
N GLU A 145 -11.54 11.29 -11.68
CA GLU A 145 -10.33 11.16 -12.52
C GLU A 145 -10.39 9.95 -13.46
N ARG A 146 -10.88 8.81 -12.97
CA ARG A 146 -11.08 7.59 -13.77
C ARG A 146 -12.11 7.80 -14.88
N LEU A 147 -13.23 8.45 -14.59
CA LEU A 147 -14.25 8.77 -15.60
C LEU A 147 -13.73 9.76 -16.65
N GLY A 148 -12.96 10.77 -16.23
CA GLY A 148 -12.31 11.70 -17.17
C GLY A 148 -11.34 10.97 -18.11
N SER A 149 -10.61 9.97 -17.59
CA SER A 149 -9.72 9.13 -18.39
C SER A 149 -10.50 8.21 -19.32
N ALA A 150 -11.57 7.58 -18.85
CA ALA A 150 -12.45 6.73 -19.65
C ALA A 150 -13.09 7.52 -20.80
N ALA A 151 -13.61 8.72 -20.54
CA ALA A 151 -14.14 9.60 -21.57
C ALA A 151 -13.09 9.91 -22.66
N ARG A 152 -11.84 10.21 -22.27
CA ARG A 152 -10.77 10.45 -23.26
C ARG A 152 -10.45 9.21 -24.09
N LEU A 153 -10.55 8.02 -23.53
CA LEU A 153 -10.28 6.75 -24.22
C LEU A 153 -11.45 6.32 -25.12
N ALA A 154 -12.68 6.67 -24.74
CA ALA A 154 -13.91 6.37 -25.49
C ALA A 154 -14.18 7.36 -26.65
N ARG A 155 -13.20 8.14 -27.11
CA ARG A 155 -13.41 9.19 -28.13
C ARG A 155 -14.02 8.70 -29.45
N GLU A 156 -13.76 7.45 -29.79
CA GLU A 156 -14.27 6.80 -31.00
C GLU A 156 -15.54 5.96 -30.73
N ASP A 157 -15.94 5.84 -29.46
CA ASP A 157 -17.13 5.12 -29.00
C ASP A 157 -18.14 6.09 -28.38
N ARG A 158 -19.20 6.39 -29.14
CA ARG A 158 -20.21 7.39 -28.73
C ARG A 158 -20.96 6.98 -27.47
N GLU A 159 -21.25 5.69 -27.30
CA GLU A 159 -21.96 5.17 -26.12
C GLU A 159 -21.05 5.21 -24.89
N GLY A 160 -19.80 4.77 -25.03
CA GLY A 160 -18.81 4.82 -23.95
C GLY A 160 -18.51 6.25 -23.49
N MET A 161 -18.39 7.19 -24.43
CA MET A 161 -18.21 8.61 -24.13
C MET A 161 -19.41 9.18 -23.35
N GLN A 162 -20.63 8.90 -23.80
CA GLN A 162 -21.83 9.40 -23.15
C GLN A 162 -21.95 8.85 -21.71
N ALA A 163 -21.74 7.54 -21.53
CA ALA A 163 -21.76 6.90 -20.22
C ALA A 163 -20.72 7.50 -19.26
N ALA A 164 -19.50 7.79 -19.74
CA ALA A 164 -18.46 8.43 -18.94
C ALA A 164 -18.82 9.86 -18.52
N LEU A 165 -19.42 10.64 -19.42
CA LEU A 165 -19.86 12.01 -19.14
C LEU A 165 -21.04 12.04 -18.15
N GLU A 166 -21.98 11.09 -18.26
CA GLU A 166 -23.06 10.94 -17.29
C GLU A 166 -22.54 10.54 -15.91
N GLY A 167 -21.57 9.61 -15.86
CA GLY A 167 -20.85 9.28 -14.63
C GLY A 167 -20.17 10.49 -14.01
N LEU A 168 -19.48 11.32 -14.80
CA LEU A 168 -18.82 12.54 -14.30
C LEU A 168 -19.82 13.51 -13.66
N ARG A 169 -20.99 13.72 -14.30
CA ARG A 169 -22.04 14.57 -13.74
C ARG A 169 -22.54 14.02 -12.41
N ARG A 170 -22.79 12.70 -12.34
CA ARG A 170 -23.25 12.03 -11.12
C ARG A 170 -22.25 12.16 -9.97
N VAL A 171 -20.98 11.82 -10.20
CA VAL A 171 -19.92 11.88 -9.19
C VAL A 171 -19.69 13.31 -8.71
N ARG A 172 -19.68 14.29 -9.61
CA ARG A 172 -19.53 15.72 -9.25
C ARG A 172 -20.71 16.24 -8.45
N ALA A 173 -21.93 15.91 -8.87
CA ALA A 173 -23.14 16.28 -8.13
C ALA A 173 -23.07 15.71 -6.71
N ARG A 174 -22.78 14.42 -6.57
CA ARG A 174 -22.64 13.77 -5.27
C ARG A 174 -21.53 14.40 -4.41
N SER A 175 -20.37 14.68 -5.00
CA SER A 175 -19.26 15.34 -4.32
C SER A 175 -19.65 16.73 -3.82
N ALA A 176 -20.38 17.51 -4.64
CA ALA A 176 -20.89 18.82 -4.26
C ALA A 176 -21.93 18.74 -3.12
N GLN A 177 -22.84 17.77 -3.15
CA GLN A 177 -23.81 17.55 -2.07
C GLN A 177 -23.13 17.20 -0.74
N LEU A 178 -22.12 16.33 -0.80
CA LEU A 178 -21.32 15.97 0.38
C LEU A 178 -20.51 17.17 0.91
N ALA A 179 -19.91 17.96 0.02
CA ALA A 179 -19.18 19.18 0.38
C ALA A 179 -20.08 20.27 0.97
N ALA A 180 -21.29 20.42 0.44
CA ALA A 180 -22.32 21.32 0.96
C ALA A 180 -22.94 20.83 2.29
N GLY A 181 -22.63 19.60 2.70
CA GLY A 181 -23.10 19.04 3.95
C GLY A 181 -24.57 18.59 3.91
N GLU A 182 -25.10 18.24 2.73
CA GLU A 182 -26.51 17.88 2.57
C GLU A 182 -26.89 16.65 3.44
N PRO A 183 -27.89 16.75 4.34
CA PRO A 183 -28.19 15.70 5.31
C PRO A 183 -28.47 14.33 4.70
N GLN A 184 -29.18 14.28 3.58
CA GLN A 184 -29.54 13.03 2.90
C GLN A 184 -28.32 12.38 2.23
N ALA A 185 -27.52 13.16 1.48
CA ALA A 185 -26.32 12.64 0.83
C ALA A 185 -25.32 12.07 1.84
N LEU A 186 -25.20 12.72 2.99
CA LEU A 186 -24.34 12.23 4.07
C LEU A 186 -24.90 10.98 4.76
N MET A 187 -26.22 10.87 4.96
CA MET A 187 -26.85 9.68 5.55
C MET A 187 -26.66 8.45 4.65
N GLU A 188 -26.87 8.62 3.35
CA GLU A 188 -26.62 7.59 2.35
C GLU A 188 -25.13 7.18 2.34
N GLU A 189 -24.22 8.13 2.52
CA GLU A 189 -22.78 7.86 2.64
C GLU A 189 -22.44 7.08 3.91
N ILE A 190 -23.06 7.40 5.05
CA ILE A 190 -22.93 6.66 6.31
C ILE A 190 -23.45 5.23 6.15
N GLN A 191 -24.64 5.06 5.56
CA GLN A 191 -25.22 3.74 5.31
C GLN A 191 -24.35 2.89 4.38
N ARG A 192 -23.87 3.49 3.28
CA ARG A 192 -22.92 2.87 2.35
C ARG A 192 -21.64 2.43 3.06
N MET A 193 -21.09 3.26 3.95
CA MET A 193 -19.88 2.93 4.72
C MET A 193 -20.13 1.85 5.78
N GLY A 194 -21.30 1.84 6.42
CA GLY A 194 -21.70 0.78 7.35
C GLY A 194 -21.80 -0.59 6.69
N ALA A 195 -22.19 -0.65 5.42
CA ALA A 195 -22.17 -1.90 4.65
C ALA A 195 -20.74 -2.38 4.28
N LEU A 196 -19.73 -1.52 4.39
CA LEU A 196 -18.34 -1.83 4.01
C LEU A 196 -17.43 -2.16 5.20
N LEU A 197 -17.86 -1.88 6.43
CA LEU A 197 -17.14 -2.14 7.69
C LEU A 197 -17.93 -3.12 8.56
N GLY A 198 -17.24 -3.91 9.39
CA GLY A 198 -17.91 -4.83 10.32
C GLY A 198 -18.73 -4.09 11.38
N ASP A 199 -19.84 -4.70 11.83
CA ASP A 199 -20.82 -4.08 12.75
C ASP A 199 -20.22 -3.60 14.08
N GLU A 200 -19.28 -4.35 14.67
CA GLU A 200 -18.60 -3.96 15.92
C GLU A 200 -17.68 -2.75 15.73
N GLU A 201 -16.97 -2.69 14.60
CA GLU A 201 -16.06 -1.59 14.28
C GLU A 201 -16.88 -0.32 13.98
N ALA A 202 -17.93 -0.43 13.15
CA ALA A 202 -18.83 0.67 12.86
C ALA A 202 -19.51 1.23 14.13
N GLY A 203 -19.99 0.37 15.02
CA GLY A 203 -20.63 0.76 16.28
C GLY A 203 -19.72 1.51 17.24
N TYR A 204 -18.48 1.03 17.42
CA TYR A 204 -17.50 1.68 18.30
C TYR A 204 -17.13 3.10 17.81
N TRP A 205 -16.94 3.26 16.50
CA TRP A 205 -16.55 4.55 15.91
C TRP A 205 -17.68 5.58 15.92
N ILE A 206 -18.90 5.16 15.58
CA ILE A 206 -20.10 6.02 15.66
C ILE A 206 -20.32 6.48 17.10
N SER A 207 -20.10 5.62 18.09
CA SER A 207 -20.19 5.97 19.51
C SER A 207 -19.10 6.97 19.91
N CYS A 208 -17.83 6.68 19.63
CA CYS A 208 -16.70 7.51 20.07
C CYS A 208 -16.70 8.92 19.45
N VAL A 209 -16.95 9.03 18.15
CA VAL A 209 -17.03 10.31 17.45
C VAL A 209 -18.35 11.04 17.79
N GLY A 210 -19.44 10.29 17.93
CA GLY A 210 -20.75 10.78 18.35
C GLY A 210 -20.81 11.30 19.78
N GLU A 211 -19.99 10.78 20.69
CA GLU A 211 -19.89 11.24 22.08
C GLU A 211 -18.94 12.43 22.22
N ARG A 212 -17.74 12.35 21.61
CA ARG A 212 -16.74 13.43 21.70
C ARG A 212 -17.21 14.73 21.05
N SER A 213 -17.96 14.63 19.95
CA SER A 213 -18.57 15.80 19.30
C SER A 213 -19.62 16.54 20.14
N ARG A 214 -20.07 15.97 21.26
CA ARG A 214 -21.07 16.60 22.16
C ARG A 214 -20.46 17.61 23.14
N SER A 215 -19.14 17.61 23.33
CA SER A 215 -18.46 18.57 24.21
C SER A 215 -17.72 19.63 23.39
N ALA A 216 -17.59 20.85 23.95
CA ALA A 216 -16.85 21.94 23.32
C ALA A 216 -15.35 21.60 23.15
N GLU A 217 -14.75 20.91 24.12
CA GLU A 217 -13.37 20.41 24.03
C GLU A 217 -13.19 19.39 22.91
N GLY A 218 -14.13 18.45 22.75
CA GLY A 218 -14.06 17.47 21.67
C GLY A 218 -14.29 18.09 20.29
N GLN A 219 -15.14 19.11 20.18
CA GLN A 219 -15.29 19.90 18.93
C GLN A 219 -14.00 20.66 18.58
N ALA A 220 -13.35 21.29 19.56
CA ALA A 220 -12.07 21.96 19.36
C ALA A 220 -10.95 20.97 18.98
N GLU A 221 -10.90 19.79 19.61
CA GLU A 221 -9.99 18.69 19.24
C GLU A 221 -10.22 18.27 17.77
N LEU A 222 -11.47 18.23 17.31
CA LEU A 222 -11.83 17.86 15.93
C LEU A 222 -11.44 18.95 14.91
N VAL A 223 -11.61 20.24 15.23
CA VAL A 223 -11.12 21.36 14.38
C VAL A 223 -9.59 21.34 14.29
N GLN A 224 -8.90 21.23 15.43
CA GLN A 224 -7.44 21.20 15.50
C GLN A 224 -6.83 20.07 14.65
N LYS A 225 -7.55 18.96 14.54
CA LYS A 225 -7.12 17.77 13.79
C LYS A 225 -7.60 17.74 12.34
N GLY A 226 -8.24 18.81 11.86
CA GLY A 226 -8.69 18.93 10.47
C GLY A 226 -9.98 18.15 10.14
N PHE A 227 -10.70 17.63 11.14
CA PHE A 227 -12.03 17.02 10.95
C PHE A 227 -13.14 18.07 10.74
N LEU A 228 -12.88 19.31 11.13
CA LEU A 228 -13.75 20.48 10.99
C LEU A 228 -12.90 21.70 10.62
N GLU A 229 -13.48 22.69 9.90
CA GLU A 229 -12.80 23.97 9.65
C GLU A 229 -13.16 25.03 10.71
N GLU A 230 -12.30 26.03 10.94
CA GLU A 230 -12.52 27.11 11.92
C GLU A 230 -13.83 27.90 11.69
N ALA A 231 -14.30 28.04 10.45
CA ALA A 231 -15.59 28.67 10.14
C ALA A 231 -16.80 27.92 10.72
N HIS A 232 -16.62 26.68 11.17
CA HIS A 232 -17.64 25.83 11.80
C HIS A 232 -17.60 25.92 13.34
N GLN A 233 -16.94 26.94 13.92
CA GLN A 233 -16.97 27.25 15.35
C GLN A 233 -18.31 27.85 15.83
N CYS A 234 -19.26 28.13 14.93
CA CYS A 234 -20.67 28.30 15.30
C CYS A 234 -21.24 26.92 15.68
N PRO A 235 -22.20 26.78 16.62
CA PRO A 235 -22.55 25.50 17.23
C PRO A 235 -23.22 24.58 16.20
N ALA A 236 -22.42 23.92 15.38
CA ALA A 236 -22.83 22.76 14.62
C ALA A 236 -23.33 21.75 15.66
N LYS A 237 -24.58 21.31 15.50
CA LYS A 237 -25.17 20.33 16.42
C LYS A 237 -24.19 19.16 16.55
N PRO A 238 -23.95 18.59 17.74
CA PRO A 238 -23.03 17.47 17.92
C PRO A 238 -23.14 16.36 16.86
N ALA A 239 -24.35 16.07 16.38
CA ALA A 239 -24.61 15.13 15.29
C ALA A 239 -23.91 15.48 13.95
N GLU A 240 -23.73 16.76 13.64
CA GLU A 240 -23.07 17.26 12.43
C GLU A 240 -21.55 17.15 12.51
N VAL A 241 -21.00 17.41 13.69
CA VAL A 241 -19.58 17.23 13.97
C VAL A 241 -19.23 15.74 13.99
N ALA A 242 -20.06 14.92 14.64
CA ALA A 242 -19.91 13.46 14.61
C ALA A 242 -19.89 12.94 13.17
N ARG A 243 -20.85 13.39 12.37
CA ARG A 243 -21.04 13.01 10.97
C ARG A 243 -19.82 13.32 10.10
N ARG A 244 -19.18 14.49 10.25
CA ARG A 244 -18.01 14.86 9.45
C ARG A 244 -16.74 14.12 9.87
N ALA A 245 -16.51 13.97 11.17
CA ALA A 245 -15.39 13.21 11.69
C ALA A 245 -15.50 11.70 11.35
N SER A 246 -16.70 11.14 11.34
CA SER A 246 -16.95 9.79 10.83
C SER A 246 -16.57 9.66 9.35
N LEU A 247 -16.95 10.60 8.48
CA LEU A 247 -16.62 10.52 7.05
C LEU A 247 -15.11 10.50 6.75
N VAL A 248 -14.32 11.31 7.46
CA VAL A 248 -12.85 11.34 7.27
C VAL A 248 -12.22 10.04 7.77
N ALA A 249 -12.62 9.55 8.96
CA ALA A 249 -12.12 8.30 9.53
C ALA A 249 -12.51 7.07 8.71
N LEU A 250 -13.72 7.07 8.15
CA LEU A 250 -14.22 6.02 7.30
C LEU A 250 -13.51 6.03 5.92
N ARG A 251 -13.24 7.22 5.35
CA ARG A 251 -12.42 7.36 4.13
C ARG A 251 -11.01 6.80 4.30
N TYR A 252 -10.37 7.07 5.43
CA TYR A 252 -9.06 6.49 5.75
C TYR A 252 -9.08 4.97 5.73
N ARG A 253 -10.08 4.36 6.37
CA ARG A 253 -10.20 2.89 6.45
C ARG A 253 -10.49 2.26 5.09
N VAL A 254 -11.39 2.85 4.30
CA VAL A 254 -11.65 2.40 2.93
C VAL A 254 -10.37 2.52 2.07
N ASN A 255 -9.64 3.63 2.18
CA ASN A 255 -8.35 3.80 1.50
C ASN A 255 -7.34 2.74 1.91
N LYS A 256 -7.21 2.44 3.20
CA LYS A 256 -6.28 1.42 3.71
C LYS A 256 -6.67 0.02 3.21
N LYS A 257 -7.96 -0.33 3.22
CA LYS A 257 -8.45 -1.61 2.67
C LYS A 257 -8.20 -1.70 1.16
N LEU A 258 -8.43 -0.62 0.41
CA LEU A 258 -8.13 -0.57 -1.02
C LEU A 258 -6.63 -0.76 -1.30
N GLN A 259 -5.77 -0.06 -0.56
CA GLN A 259 -4.33 -0.21 -0.67
C GLN A 259 -3.88 -1.66 -0.41
N ARG A 260 -4.46 -2.35 0.58
CA ARG A 260 -4.19 -3.77 0.85
C ARG A 260 -4.62 -4.67 -0.31
N CYS A 261 -5.84 -4.54 -0.80
CA CYS A 261 -6.34 -5.36 -1.91
C CYS A 261 -5.49 -5.18 -3.17
N LEU A 262 -5.14 -3.94 -3.52
CA LEU A 262 -4.27 -3.66 -4.65
C LEU A 262 -2.83 -4.15 -4.42
N SER A 263 -2.31 -4.07 -3.20
CA SER A 263 -0.99 -4.60 -2.85
C SER A 263 -0.93 -6.12 -2.93
N ALA A 264 -1.93 -6.83 -2.40
CA ALA A 264 -2.04 -8.29 -2.47
C ALA A 264 -2.14 -8.82 -3.91
N ALA A 265 -2.76 -8.05 -4.79
CA ALA A 265 -2.79 -8.32 -6.23
C ALA A 265 -1.51 -7.89 -6.98
N GLY A 266 -0.50 -7.37 -6.26
CA GLY A 266 0.76 -6.88 -6.83
C GLY A 266 0.61 -5.65 -7.72
N LEU A 267 -0.47 -4.87 -7.58
CA LEU A 267 -0.81 -3.70 -8.41
C LEU A 267 -0.20 -2.38 -7.91
N LEU A 268 0.16 -2.32 -6.63
CA LEU A 268 0.91 -1.20 -6.06
C LEU A 268 2.35 -1.65 -5.81
N LEU A 269 3.30 -1.06 -6.54
CA LEU A 269 4.72 -1.07 -6.17
C LEU A 269 4.98 0.16 -5.30
N GLY A 270 5.32 -0.06 -4.03
CA GLY A 270 5.73 1.03 -3.14
C GLY A 270 4.64 1.63 -2.23
N VAL A 271 3.44 1.02 -2.12
CA VAL A 271 2.74 1.11 -0.83
C VAL A 271 3.45 0.14 0.10
N ALA A 272 4.14 0.73 1.05
CA ALA A 272 5.31 0.25 1.75
C ALA A 272 5.09 -0.95 2.70
N ASP A 273 4.49 -2.05 2.23
CA ASP A 273 4.31 -3.27 3.03
C ASP A 273 4.56 -4.58 2.24
N GLN A 274 4.97 -4.53 0.97
CA GLN A 274 5.37 -5.76 0.27
C GLN A 274 6.75 -6.23 0.75
N CYS A 275 6.85 -7.44 1.30
CA CYS A 275 8.12 -8.08 1.62
C CYS A 275 8.84 -8.49 0.33
N VAL A 276 9.96 -7.86 -0.02
CA VAL A 276 10.80 -8.30 -1.16
C VAL A 276 11.76 -9.41 -0.78
N LEU A 277 12.01 -9.61 0.51
CA LEU A 277 13.02 -10.55 0.98
C LEU A 277 12.34 -11.77 1.63
N PRO A 278 12.39 -12.95 0.99
CA PRO A 278 11.75 -14.16 1.52
C PRO A 278 12.42 -14.70 2.80
N LYS A 279 13.48 -14.06 3.30
CA LYS A 279 14.25 -14.46 4.50
C LYS A 279 14.71 -13.23 5.28
N ALA A 280 14.86 -13.38 6.60
CA ALA A 280 15.49 -12.36 7.42
C ALA A 280 16.94 -12.11 6.97
N ILE A 281 17.32 -10.84 6.89
CA ILE A 281 18.68 -10.46 6.47
C ILE A 281 19.59 -10.63 7.68
N ARG A 282 20.67 -11.41 7.56
CA ARG A 282 21.74 -11.38 8.55
C ARG A 282 22.62 -10.16 8.27
N HIS A 283 22.65 -9.21 9.21
CA HIS A 283 23.55 -8.07 9.16
C HIS A 283 24.66 -8.26 10.21
N PRO A 284 25.95 -8.30 9.83
CA PRO A 284 27.05 -8.59 10.78
C PRO A 284 27.09 -7.62 11.96
N GLY A 285 26.77 -6.36 11.71
CA GLY A 285 26.73 -5.33 12.74
C GLY A 285 25.43 -5.25 13.53
N ALA A 286 24.47 -6.18 13.39
CA ALA A 286 23.20 -6.13 14.12
C ALA A 286 23.18 -7.00 15.38
N THR A 287 24.18 -7.86 15.57
CA THR A 287 24.26 -8.82 16.68
C THR A 287 24.27 -8.16 18.06
N ASP A 288 24.67 -6.89 18.13
CA ASP A 288 24.69 -6.06 19.33
C ASP A 288 23.35 -5.37 19.63
N LEU A 289 22.36 -5.45 18.72
CA LEU A 289 21.05 -4.81 18.93
C LEU A 289 20.12 -5.57 19.87
N ALA A 290 20.38 -6.87 20.09
CA ALA A 290 19.58 -7.71 20.98
C ALA A 290 20.48 -8.65 21.78
N GLY A 291 20.99 -8.14 22.91
CA GLY A 291 21.71 -8.94 23.89
C GLY A 291 20.78 -9.87 24.68
N GLU A 292 21.37 -10.68 25.57
CA GLU A 292 20.63 -11.67 26.37
C GLU A 292 19.47 -11.05 27.17
N GLU A 293 19.69 -9.89 27.80
CA GLU A 293 18.66 -9.19 28.57
C GLU A 293 17.50 -8.71 27.67
N THR A 294 17.81 -8.11 26.52
CA THR A 294 16.80 -7.68 25.54
C THR A 294 15.96 -8.86 25.07
N LEU A 295 16.59 -10.00 24.79
CA LEU A 295 15.90 -11.22 24.38
C LEU A 295 15.03 -11.79 25.51
N ALA A 296 15.51 -11.76 26.76
CA ALA A 296 14.75 -12.19 27.93
C ALA A 296 13.50 -11.29 28.16
N GLU A 297 13.64 -9.98 27.99
CA GLU A 297 12.51 -9.03 28.05
C GLU A 297 11.50 -9.30 26.92
N LEU A 298 11.95 -9.49 25.68
CA LEU A 298 11.06 -9.83 24.57
C LEU A 298 10.33 -11.17 24.78
N LYS A 299 11.00 -12.18 25.36
CA LYS A 299 10.39 -13.47 25.70
C LYS A 299 9.31 -13.34 26.77
N SER A 300 9.61 -12.60 27.84
CA SER A 300 8.76 -12.54 29.03
C SER A 300 7.70 -11.44 28.99
N ARG A 301 8.05 -10.25 28.52
CA ARG A 301 7.21 -9.04 28.54
C ARG A 301 6.72 -8.62 27.16
N ARG A 302 7.18 -9.29 26.08
CA ARG A 302 6.80 -8.98 24.69
C ARG A 302 7.20 -7.57 24.23
N LEU A 303 8.01 -6.87 25.02
CA LEU A 303 8.56 -5.54 24.78
C LEU A 303 9.93 -5.43 25.47
N ALA A 304 10.91 -4.86 24.77
CA ALA A 304 12.21 -4.49 25.32
C ALA A 304 12.59 -3.05 24.96
N VAL A 305 13.32 -2.40 25.87
CA VAL A 305 13.88 -1.05 25.67
C VAL A 305 15.40 -1.13 25.74
N VAL A 306 16.08 -0.64 24.71
CA VAL A 306 17.55 -0.69 24.60
C VAL A 306 18.09 0.71 24.45
N ASP A 307 18.80 1.19 25.46
CA ASP A 307 19.52 2.47 25.39
C ASP A 307 20.90 2.30 24.75
N GLY A 308 21.32 3.30 23.97
CA GLY A 308 22.63 3.27 23.32
C GLY A 308 22.76 2.22 22.21
N ALA A 309 21.65 1.84 21.56
CA ALA A 309 21.65 0.83 20.49
C ALA A 309 22.54 1.20 19.28
N PHE A 310 22.87 2.49 19.14
CA PHE A 310 23.77 3.02 18.12
C PHE A 310 24.71 4.07 18.73
N PRO A 311 25.90 4.30 18.14
CA PRO A 311 26.78 5.39 18.54
C PRO A 311 26.06 6.75 18.52
N ALA A 312 26.28 7.57 19.55
CA ALA A 312 25.60 8.86 19.69
C ALA A 312 25.80 9.78 18.47
N GLU A 313 26.99 9.74 17.87
CA GLU A 313 27.32 10.48 16.64
C GLU A 313 26.45 10.05 15.44
N ALA A 314 26.17 8.76 15.30
CA ALA A 314 25.31 8.24 14.24
C ALA A 314 23.87 8.70 14.45
N VAL A 315 23.35 8.60 15.68
CA VAL A 315 22.00 9.07 16.02
C VAL A 315 21.84 10.57 15.80
N ALA A 316 22.85 11.37 16.18
CA ALA A 316 22.85 12.81 15.95
C ALA A 316 22.84 13.14 14.45
N GLN A 317 23.56 12.38 13.64
CA GLN A 317 23.56 12.55 12.20
C GLN A 317 22.22 12.13 11.57
N VAL A 318 21.58 11.05 12.06
CA VAL A 318 20.21 10.68 11.65
C VAL A 318 19.24 11.83 11.95
N GLN A 319 19.27 12.42 13.15
CA GLN A 319 18.39 13.54 13.48
C GLN A 319 18.57 14.72 12.51
N LYS A 320 19.82 15.08 12.18
CA LYS A 320 20.12 16.14 11.21
C LYS A 320 19.56 15.82 9.82
N GLU A 321 19.73 14.60 9.36
CA GLU A 321 19.21 14.13 8.07
C GLU A 321 17.67 14.18 8.04
N LEU A 322 16.99 13.70 9.09
CA LEU A 322 15.53 13.78 9.20
C LEU A 322 15.02 15.22 9.27
N HIS A 323 15.73 16.09 9.99
CA HIS A 323 15.42 17.51 10.01
C HIS A 323 15.58 18.17 8.64
N ALA A 324 16.62 17.81 7.87
CA ALA A 324 16.80 18.31 6.50
C ALA A 324 15.67 17.85 5.55
N LEU A 325 15.21 16.60 5.68
CA LEU A 325 14.05 16.10 4.93
C LEU A 325 12.78 16.90 5.25
N ARG A 326 12.55 17.15 6.55
CA ARG A 326 11.42 17.95 7.01
C ARG A 326 11.47 19.38 6.47
N SER A 327 12.61 20.07 6.64
CA SER A 327 12.82 21.43 6.14
C SER A 327 12.67 21.55 4.62
N SER A 328 12.94 20.45 3.89
CA SER A 328 12.72 20.36 2.44
C SER A 328 11.30 19.92 2.05
N LYS A 329 10.37 19.79 3.02
CA LYS A 329 8.98 19.32 2.82
C LYS A 329 8.87 17.93 2.20
N LEU A 330 9.88 17.08 2.43
CA LEU A 330 9.89 15.69 1.98
C LEU A 330 9.25 14.74 3.00
N LEU A 331 9.19 15.12 4.28
CA LEU A 331 8.24 14.51 5.21
C LEU A 331 6.88 15.19 5.02
N GLN A 332 5.83 14.40 4.85
CA GLN A 332 4.49 14.91 4.56
C GLN A 332 3.49 14.27 5.52
N ASN A 333 2.47 15.04 5.89
CA ASN A 333 1.36 14.52 6.66
C ASN A 333 0.40 13.75 5.75
N ASP A 334 -0.08 12.61 6.24
CA ASP A 334 -1.26 11.99 5.66
C ASP A 334 -2.49 12.63 6.31
N THR A 335 -3.09 13.60 5.62
CA THR A 335 -4.29 14.29 6.08
C THR A 335 -5.50 13.35 6.20
N ASN A 336 -5.41 12.13 5.67
CA ASN A 336 -6.42 11.11 5.88
C ASN A 336 -6.14 10.28 7.13
N ASP A 337 -4.93 10.26 7.70
CA ASP A 337 -4.67 9.50 8.92
C ASP A 337 -5.29 10.17 10.15
N VAL A 338 -6.49 9.68 10.48
CA VAL A 338 -7.31 10.19 11.58
C VAL A 338 -6.75 9.90 12.96
N CYS A 339 -5.87 8.90 13.06
CA CYS A 339 -5.27 8.52 14.32
C CYS A 339 -4.01 9.34 14.64
N ASN A 340 -3.42 9.97 13.62
CA ASN A 340 -2.21 10.78 13.73
C ASN A 340 -2.09 11.88 12.64
N PRO A 341 -3.03 12.82 12.58
CA PRO A 341 -3.20 13.73 11.41
C PRO A 341 -2.09 14.77 11.26
N LEU A 342 -1.28 14.97 12.29
CA LEU A 342 -0.19 15.96 12.31
C LEU A 342 1.19 15.31 12.12
N GLN A 343 1.31 13.98 12.13
CA GLN A 343 2.60 13.34 11.87
C GLN A 343 3.01 13.58 10.43
N GLU A 344 4.25 14.02 10.27
CA GLU A 344 4.91 14.12 8.98
C GLU A 344 5.79 12.88 8.80
N ALA A 345 5.57 12.11 7.75
CA ALA A 345 6.29 10.85 7.54
C ALA A 345 6.77 10.67 6.10
N LYS A 346 7.74 9.78 5.94
CA LYS A 346 8.18 9.25 4.64
C LYS A 346 8.65 7.81 4.79
N TYR A 347 8.24 6.96 3.85
CA TYR A 347 8.77 5.61 3.75
C TYR A 347 10.08 5.60 2.95
N LEU A 348 11.10 5.01 3.55
CA LEU A 348 12.47 5.02 3.09
C LEU A 348 12.85 3.63 2.60
N PRO A 349 13.02 3.41 1.28
CA PRO A 349 13.28 2.09 0.73
C PRO A 349 14.70 1.58 1.07
N PHE A 350 14.83 0.28 1.34
CA PHE A 350 16.12 -0.38 1.56
C PHE A 350 16.91 -0.61 0.26
N ALA A 351 16.21 -0.86 -0.86
CA ALA A 351 16.81 -1.19 -2.15
C ALA A 351 15.96 -0.74 -3.36
N GLY A 352 16.62 -0.55 -4.50
CA GLY A 352 16.01 -0.44 -5.83
C GLY A 352 15.48 0.93 -6.24
N GLY A 353 15.78 1.35 -7.48
CA GLY A 353 15.15 2.51 -8.13
C GLY A 353 15.84 3.87 -7.91
N ALA A 354 15.51 4.84 -8.76
CA ALA A 354 16.08 6.19 -8.71
C ALA A 354 15.82 6.90 -7.38
N ALA A 355 14.62 6.71 -6.79
CA ALA A 355 14.26 7.30 -5.50
C ALA A 355 15.10 6.78 -4.32
N ALA A 356 15.48 5.50 -4.33
CA ALA A 356 16.36 4.94 -3.29
C ALA A 356 17.81 5.44 -3.42
N MET A 357 18.28 5.70 -4.65
CA MET A 357 19.61 6.27 -4.89
C MET A 357 19.67 7.72 -4.42
N GLU A 358 18.70 8.55 -4.82
CA GLU A 358 18.60 9.94 -4.37
C GLU A 358 18.52 10.04 -2.83
N PHE A 359 17.77 9.12 -2.21
CA PHE A 359 17.66 9.10 -0.76
C PHE A 359 18.95 8.68 -0.07
N ARG A 360 19.65 7.68 -0.60
CA ARG A 360 20.94 7.23 -0.07
C ARG A 360 22.01 8.33 -0.14
N GLU A 361 21.95 9.19 -1.14
CA GLU A 361 22.82 10.37 -1.24
C GLU A 361 22.49 11.43 -0.18
N LYS A 362 21.20 11.70 0.06
CA LYS A 362 20.76 12.72 1.02
C LYS A 362 20.84 12.29 2.49
N CYS A 363 20.61 11.01 2.78
CA CYS A 363 20.50 10.48 4.13
C CYS A 363 21.33 9.19 4.32
N PRO A 364 22.66 9.24 4.08
CA PRO A 364 23.51 8.06 4.07
C PRO A 364 23.56 7.35 5.43
N ILE A 365 23.57 8.09 6.54
CA ILE A 365 23.64 7.48 7.88
C ILE A 365 22.30 6.88 8.28
N THR A 366 21.20 7.54 7.96
CA THR A 366 19.84 7.01 8.18
C THR A 366 19.67 5.67 7.47
N VAL A 367 20.14 5.54 6.22
CA VAL A 367 20.08 4.27 5.46
C VAL A 367 20.92 3.19 6.13
N GLN A 368 22.14 3.49 6.60
CA GLN A 368 22.99 2.51 7.30
C GLN A 368 22.35 2.03 8.61
N VAL A 369 21.80 2.95 9.40
CA VAL A 369 21.09 2.64 10.65
C VAL A 369 19.88 1.74 10.37
N MET A 370 19.06 2.09 9.38
CA MET A 370 17.92 1.26 8.98
C MET A 370 18.35 -0.15 8.53
N GLN A 371 19.41 -0.28 7.73
CA GLN A 371 19.92 -1.57 7.28
C GLN A 371 20.41 -2.44 8.45
N LYS A 372 21.05 -1.83 9.45
CA LYS A 372 21.43 -2.51 10.69
C LYS A 372 20.18 -2.93 11.50
N LEU A 373 19.17 -2.08 11.64
CA LEU A 373 17.89 -2.43 12.27
C LEU A 373 17.19 -3.62 11.57
N ALA A 374 17.22 -3.67 10.24
CA ALA A 374 16.67 -4.78 9.46
C ALA A 374 17.34 -6.14 9.78
N GLY A 375 18.59 -6.11 10.24
CA GLY A 375 19.32 -7.28 10.72
C GLY A 375 18.74 -7.94 11.96
N LEU A 376 17.95 -7.19 12.76
CA LEU A 376 17.34 -7.69 13.99
C LEU A 376 16.38 -8.86 13.72
N ALA A 377 15.71 -8.88 12.56
CA ALA A 377 14.80 -9.94 12.19
C ALA A 377 15.47 -11.33 12.27
N ALA A 378 16.70 -11.47 11.79
CA ALA A 378 17.38 -12.77 11.77
C ALA A 378 17.74 -13.26 13.17
N ILE A 379 18.09 -12.33 14.07
CA ILE A 379 18.39 -12.64 15.47
C ILE A 379 17.11 -13.10 16.17
N LEU A 380 15.99 -12.41 15.94
CA LEU A 380 14.71 -12.79 16.54
C LEU A 380 14.17 -14.12 16.01
N GLU A 381 14.43 -14.48 14.74
CA GLU A 381 14.10 -15.82 14.24
C GLU A 381 14.89 -16.90 14.99
N ASP A 382 16.21 -16.73 15.10
CA ASP A 382 17.10 -17.69 15.74
C ASP A 382 16.78 -17.85 17.23
N GLU A 383 16.51 -16.74 17.94
CA GLU A 383 16.43 -16.71 19.41
C GLU A 383 15.01 -16.85 19.97
N LEU A 384 13.99 -16.45 19.20
CA LEU A 384 12.58 -16.47 19.62
C LEU A 384 11.73 -17.48 18.82
N GLY A 385 12.30 -18.17 17.83
CA GLY A 385 11.57 -19.15 17.01
C GLY A 385 10.48 -18.52 16.13
N LEU A 386 10.64 -17.25 15.77
CA LEU A 386 9.70 -16.52 14.92
C LEU A 386 9.95 -16.81 13.43
N SER A 387 8.95 -16.54 12.59
CA SER A 387 9.07 -16.58 11.13
C SER A 387 8.86 -15.18 10.57
N LEU A 388 9.94 -14.49 10.22
CA LEU A 388 9.94 -13.04 9.99
C LEU A 388 10.36 -12.66 8.57
N ALA A 389 9.72 -11.62 8.03
CA ALA A 389 10.05 -11.02 6.75
C ALA A 389 10.26 -9.50 6.92
N VAL A 390 11.39 -9.00 6.42
CA VAL A 390 11.72 -7.57 6.48
C VAL A 390 10.97 -6.85 5.34
N PRO A 391 10.27 -5.73 5.61
CA PRO A 391 9.58 -4.95 4.58
C PRO A 391 10.58 -4.29 3.63
N GLN A 392 10.09 -3.71 2.53
CA GLN A 392 10.90 -2.97 1.56
C GLN A 392 11.43 -1.63 2.07
N SER A 393 10.88 -1.09 3.15
CA SER A 393 11.19 0.24 3.65
C SER A 393 11.02 0.34 5.16
N ALA A 394 11.66 1.34 5.76
CA ALA A 394 11.33 1.81 7.11
C ALA A 394 10.66 3.19 7.03
N MET A 395 9.85 3.55 8.01
CA MET A 395 9.25 4.86 8.11
C MET A 395 10.16 5.81 8.90
N ALA A 396 10.47 6.98 8.33
CA ALA A 396 10.96 8.11 9.08
C ALA A 396 9.79 9.04 9.41
N ALA A 397 9.68 9.46 10.67
CA ALA A 397 8.60 10.30 11.13
C ALA A 397 9.10 11.48 11.97
N CYS A 398 8.40 12.61 11.83
CA CYS A 398 8.43 13.74 12.74
C CYS A 398 7.02 13.99 13.29
N TYR A 399 6.92 14.13 14.60
CA TYR A 399 5.76 14.65 15.29
C TYR A 399 6.07 16.10 15.62
N PRO A 400 5.52 17.08 14.88
CA PRO A 400 5.67 18.48 15.22
C PRO A 400 4.97 18.82 16.54
N PRO A 401 5.17 20.04 17.09
CA PRO A 401 4.43 20.48 18.25
C PRO A 401 2.91 20.27 18.10
N LYS A 402 2.28 19.76 19.16
CA LYS A 402 0.89 19.30 19.27
C LYS A 402 0.54 17.99 18.56
N ALA A 403 1.48 17.36 17.85
CA ALA A 403 1.24 16.05 17.25
C ALA A 403 1.23 14.94 18.32
N SER A 404 0.38 13.95 18.11
CA SER A 404 0.20 12.77 18.95
C SER A 404 -0.37 11.62 18.11
N TYR A 405 -0.18 10.38 18.56
CA TYR A 405 -0.82 9.20 17.97
C TYR A 405 -1.69 8.56 19.04
N LYS A 406 -2.99 8.44 18.79
CA LYS A 406 -3.92 7.76 19.70
C LYS A 406 -3.56 6.29 19.94
N MET A 407 -4.10 5.76 21.04
CA MET A 407 -3.93 4.36 21.42
C MET A 407 -4.35 3.40 20.29
N HIS A 408 -3.45 2.50 19.91
CA HIS A 408 -3.65 1.53 18.85
C HIS A 408 -2.77 0.28 19.03
N LEU A 409 -3.06 -0.73 18.22
CA LEU A 409 -2.12 -1.80 17.87
C LEU A 409 -1.53 -1.55 16.49
N ASP A 410 -0.31 -2.03 16.27
CA ASP A 410 0.31 -2.00 14.95
C ASP A 410 -0.27 -3.08 14.02
N SER A 411 -0.78 -4.18 14.57
CA SER A 411 -1.58 -5.17 13.86
C SER A 411 -2.75 -5.65 14.75
N TYR A 412 -3.95 -5.70 14.18
CA TYR A 412 -5.18 -6.14 14.85
C TYR A 412 -5.48 -7.62 14.61
N PHE A 413 -4.51 -8.40 14.14
CA PHE A 413 -4.71 -9.81 13.79
C PHE A 413 -5.28 -10.63 14.95
N LEU A 414 -4.72 -10.48 16.16
CA LEU A 414 -5.19 -11.19 17.36
C LEU A 414 -6.54 -10.65 17.88
N GLN A 415 -7.05 -9.56 17.31
CA GLN A 415 -8.32 -8.93 17.63
C GLN A 415 -9.40 -9.28 16.59
N GLY A 416 -9.20 -10.33 15.80
CA GLY A 416 -10.20 -10.83 14.86
C GLY A 416 -10.17 -10.15 13.49
N CYS A 417 -9.09 -9.45 13.14
CA CYS A 417 -8.87 -8.85 11.82
C CYS A 417 -7.84 -9.68 11.02
N PRO A 418 -8.21 -10.84 10.45
CA PRO A 418 -7.26 -11.74 9.78
C PRO A 418 -6.61 -11.09 8.54
N ASP A 419 -7.30 -10.14 7.90
CA ASP A 419 -6.83 -9.41 6.71
C ASP A 419 -6.03 -8.13 7.05
N ASP A 420 -5.61 -7.96 8.30
CA ASP A 420 -4.71 -6.86 8.66
C ASP A 420 -3.28 -7.10 8.15
N ILE A 421 -2.50 -6.03 8.02
CA ILE A 421 -1.10 -6.11 7.62
C ILE A 421 -0.39 -7.01 8.65
N PRO A 422 0.37 -8.03 8.19
CA PRO A 422 0.89 -9.08 9.05
C PRO A 422 2.12 -8.61 9.85
N ARG A 423 2.09 -7.41 10.44
CA ARG A 423 3.17 -6.90 11.28
C ARG A 423 3.26 -7.77 12.53
N LYS A 424 4.44 -8.32 12.78
CA LYS A 424 4.72 -9.19 13.92
C LYS A 424 5.55 -8.49 14.98
N VAL A 425 6.57 -7.74 14.56
CA VAL A 425 7.48 -7.02 15.46
C VAL A 425 7.62 -5.57 15.01
N THR A 426 7.42 -4.64 15.94
CA THR A 426 7.68 -3.22 15.74
C THR A 426 9.00 -2.85 16.37
N VAL A 427 9.83 -2.12 15.62
CA VAL A 427 11.11 -1.58 16.06
C VAL A 427 11.08 -0.07 15.90
N LEU A 428 11.23 0.67 17.00
CA LEU A 428 11.37 2.12 17.04
C LEU A 428 12.79 2.49 17.41
N LEU A 429 13.37 3.49 16.74
CA LEU A 429 14.60 4.15 17.17
C LEU A 429 14.35 5.65 17.30
N TYR A 430 14.59 6.20 18.49
CA TYR A 430 14.41 7.61 18.78
C TYR A 430 15.68 8.43 18.54
N CYS A 431 15.51 9.64 18.03
CA CYS A 431 16.61 10.52 17.60
C CYS A 431 16.56 11.91 18.27
N ASN A 432 15.97 12.03 19.46
CA ASN A 432 15.66 13.33 20.07
C ASN A 432 16.72 13.76 21.08
N HIS A 433 17.75 14.46 20.62
CA HIS A 433 18.76 15.04 21.51
C HIS A 433 18.17 16.18 22.34
N GLY A 434 18.53 16.24 23.62
CA GLY A 434 18.05 17.29 24.53
C GLY A 434 16.58 17.17 24.91
N TRP A 435 15.97 15.98 24.74
CA TRP A 435 14.62 15.73 25.21
C TRP A 435 14.51 15.97 26.73
N SER A 436 13.37 16.50 27.17
CA SER A 436 13.00 16.62 28.59
C SER A 436 11.51 16.36 28.75
N SER A 437 11.08 16.06 29.98
CA SER A 437 9.67 15.83 30.30
C SER A 437 8.76 17.03 29.97
N ALA A 438 9.31 18.25 29.94
CA ALA A 438 8.56 19.45 29.53
C ALA A 438 8.20 19.45 28.02
N VAL A 439 8.94 18.72 27.18
CA VAL A 439 8.67 18.58 25.74
C VAL A 439 7.62 17.49 25.47
N GLY A 440 7.41 16.55 26.40
CA GLY A 440 6.42 15.47 26.22
C GLY A 440 6.75 14.54 25.06
N GLY A 441 5.75 13.91 24.44
CA GLY A 441 5.96 12.97 23.33
C GLY A 441 6.37 11.56 23.75
N GLU A 442 6.16 11.18 25.00
CA GLU A 442 6.42 9.80 25.46
C GLU A 442 5.58 8.79 24.69
N LEU A 443 6.15 7.61 24.44
CA LEU A 443 5.37 6.43 24.03
C LEU A 443 4.78 5.81 25.29
N ARG A 444 3.46 5.82 25.43
CA ARG A 444 2.77 5.09 26.48
C ARG A 444 2.40 3.71 25.95
N VAL A 445 2.78 2.66 26.69
CA VAL A 445 2.53 1.26 26.36
C VAL A 445 1.78 0.58 27.50
N TRP A 446 0.93 -0.37 27.16
CA TRP A 446 0.21 -1.19 28.13
C TRP A 446 0.75 -2.62 28.12
N GLU A 447 0.53 -3.34 29.23
CA GLU A 447 0.88 -4.75 29.33
C GLU A 447 0.19 -5.57 28.22
N PRO A 448 0.83 -6.66 27.74
CA PRO A 448 0.26 -7.51 26.71
C PRO A 448 -1.17 -7.94 27.07
N PHE A 449 -2.09 -7.85 26.11
CA PHE A 449 -3.50 -8.30 26.24
C PHE A 449 -4.36 -7.53 27.26
N ASP A 450 -3.86 -6.46 27.88
CA ASP A 450 -4.62 -5.66 28.85
C ASP A 450 -5.65 -4.71 28.19
N GLN A 451 -5.66 -4.64 26.85
CA GLN A 451 -6.58 -3.81 26.04
C GLN A 451 -6.62 -2.33 26.49
N GLY A 452 -5.51 -1.81 27.03
CA GLY A 452 -5.43 -0.43 27.49
C GLY A 452 -6.11 -0.14 28.84
N ARG A 453 -6.50 -1.16 29.62
CA ARG A 453 -7.28 -0.98 30.85
C ARG A 453 -6.45 -0.65 32.10
N GLY A 454 -5.17 -1.02 32.13
CA GLY A 454 -4.26 -0.75 33.25
C GLY A 454 -3.50 0.57 33.15
N CYS A 455 -2.62 0.81 34.13
CA CYS A 455 -1.73 1.95 34.14
C CYS A 455 -0.61 1.77 33.10
N GLY A 456 -0.71 2.45 31.96
CA GLY A 456 0.29 2.38 30.91
C GLY A 456 1.66 2.92 31.35
N ARG A 457 2.73 2.20 31.03
CA ARG A 457 4.13 2.61 31.23
C ARG A 457 4.51 3.64 30.16
N LYS A 458 5.16 4.74 30.57
CA LYS A 458 5.71 5.73 29.65
C LYS A 458 7.17 5.43 29.32
N ILE A 459 7.51 5.52 28.03
CA ILE A 459 8.87 5.39 27.51
C ILE A 459 9.24 6.73 26.86
N GLU A 460 10.27 7.37 27.42
CA GLU A 460 10.76 8.66 26.93
C GLU A 460 11.47 8.48 25.59
N PRO A 461 11.27 9.36 24.60
CA PRO A 461 11.81 9.21 23.26
C PRO A 461 13.27 9.71 23.17
N LEU A 462 14.15 9.25 24.05
CA LEU A 462 15.55 9.71 24.14
C LEU A 462 16.37 9.33 22.89
N ALA A 463 17.29 10.20 22.47
CA ALA A 463 18.22 9.86 21.38
C ALA A 463 18.98 8.54 21.66
N GLY A 464 18.92 7.61 20.71
CA GLY A 464 19.63 6.32 20.79
C GLY A 464 18.87 5.25 21.55
N ARG A 465 17.69 5.56 22.11
CA ARG A 465 16.78 4.57 22.67
C ARG A 465 16.05 3.85 21.55
N MET A 466 16.22 2.54 21.51
CA MET A 466 15.47 1.62 20.67
C MET A 466 14.38 0.94 21.50
N VAL A 467 13.18 0.78 20.93
CA VAL A 467 12.08 0.03 21.55
C VAL A 467 11.66 -1.05 20.57
N VAL A 468 11.57 -2.29 21.05
CA VAL A 468 11.16 -3.45 20.25
C VAL A 468 9.97 -4.10 20.93
N PHE A 469 8.89 -4.38 20.20
CA PHE A 469 7.72 -5.04 20.77
C PHE A 469 6.92 -5.87 19.76
N MET A 470 6.09 -6.79 20.26
CA MET A 470 5.17 -7.58 19.45
C MET A 470 3.99 -6.73 18.98
N SER A 471 3.88 -6.53 17.67
CA SER A 471 2.95 -5.58 17.03
C SER A 471 1.47 -5.87 17.27
N GLU A 472 1.14 -7.15 17.53
CA GLU A 472 -0.23 -7.65 17.72
C GLU A 472 -0.67 -7.72 19.19
N GLU A 473 0.20 -7.36 20.13
CA GLU A 473 -0.02 -7.57 21.57
C GLU A 473 0.11 -6.29 22.41
N ILE A 474 0.99 -5.37 22.01
CA ILE A 474 1.27 -4.16 22.78
C ILE A 474 0.43 -2.99 22.26
N TRP A 475 -0.64 -2.69 23.00
CA TRP A 475 -1.34 -1.42 22.85
C TRP A 475 -0.41 -0.27 23.20
N HIS A 476 -0.41 0.77 22.38
CA HIS A 476 0.45 1.92 22.59
C HIS A 476 -0.13 3.21 22.00
N GLU A 477 0.26 4.34 22.58
CA GLU A 477 -0.04 5.69 22.09
C GLU A 477 1.21 6.57 22.17
N VAL A 478 1.29 7.58 21.31
CA VAL A 478 2.27 8.65 21.40
C VAL A 478 1.59 9.85 22.02
N LEU A 479 2.03 10.27 23.21
CA LEU A 479 1.52 11.45 23.88
C LEU A 479 1.85 12.71 23.09
N GLU A 480 1.13 13.80 23.38
CA GLU A 480 1.39 15.08 22.73
C GLU A 480 2.83 15.53 22.96
N SER A 481 3.49 15.95 21.88
CA SER A 481 4.81 16.58 21.96
C SER A 481 4.69 18.09 21.78
N HIS A 482 5.46 18.85 22.55
CA HIS A 482 5.55 20.32 22.47
C HIS A 482 6.79 20.78 21.67
N GLY A 483 7.56 19.85 21.13
CA GLY A 483 8.70 20.08 20.26
C GLY A 483 8.72 19.06 19.12
N ASP A 484 9.69 19.18 18.21
CA ASP A 484 9.86 18.18 17.16
C ASP A 484 10.32 16.84 17.76
N ARG A 485 9.53 15.79 17.54
CA ARG A 485 9.85 14.42 17.95
C ARG A 485 10.08 13.54 16.73
N TYR A 486 11.33 13.12 16.54
CA TYR A 486 11.78 12.24 15.47
C TYR A 486 11.86 10.78 15.92
N ALA A 487 11.46 9.88 15.01
CA ALA A 487 11.64 8.44 15.16
C ALA A 487 11.82 7.76 13.80
N LEU A 488 12.62 6.68 13.78
CA LEU A 488 12.58 5.67 12.74
C LEU A 488 11.73 4.50 13.22
N THR A 489 10.87 3.98 12.35
CA THR A 489 10.00 2.83 12.64
C THR A 489 10.19 1.76 11.58
N LEU A 490 10.44 0.53 12.01
CA LEU A 490 10.50 -0.65 11.15
C LEU A 490 9.48 -1.69 11.65
N TRP A 491 8.51 -2.03 10.80
CA TRP A 491 7.56 -3.11 11.07
C TRP A 491 7.98 -4.38 10.36
N ILE A 492 8.45 -5.37 11.12
CA ILE A 492 8.85 -6.67 10.60
C ILE A 492 7.61 -7.56 10.53
N HIS A 493 7.39 -8.19 9.38
CA HIS A 493 6.18 -8.95 9.10
C HIS A 493 6.34 -10.42 9.49
N ASP A 494 5.22 -11.07 9.76
CA ASP A 494 5.10 -12.51 9.80
C ASP A 494 5.22 -13.07 8.39
N ARG A 495 6.25 -13.88 8.14
CA ARG A 495 6.55 -14.39 6.79
C ARG A 495 5.43 -15.27 6.25
N GLN A 496 4.77 -16.07 7.11
CA GLN A 496 3.75 -17.01 6.64
C GLN A 496 2.47 -16.31 6.22
N ARG A 497 2.19 -15.15 6.82
CA ARG A 497 1.02 -14.32 6.49
C ARG A 497 1.32 -13.26 5.42
N ALA A 498 2.60 -12.96 5.19
CA ALA A 498 3.04 -12.00 4.16
C ALA A 498 3.26 -12.64 2.77
N MET A 499 3.27 -13.98 2.68
CA MET A 499 3.30 -14.77 1.45
C MET A 499 1.91 -15.33 1.16
#